data_AF-A7GA11-F1
#
_entry.id   AF-A7GA11-F1
#
_cell.length_a   1.000
_cell.length_b   1.000
_cell.length_c   1.000
_cell.angle_alpha   90.00
_cell.angle_beta   90.00
_cell.angle_gamma   90.00
#
_symmetry.space_group_name_H-M   'P 1'
#
loop_
_entity.id
_entity.type
_entity.pdbx_description
1 polymer ?
#
loop_
_entity_poly.entity_id
_entity_poly.type
_entity_poly.pdbx_seq_one_letter_code
_entity_poly.pdbx_strand_id
1 'polypeptide(L)'
;MNKFGPNPNSIYPNENIKSICYIKNVIKNPNIQVGDYTYYDDINGAEKFEEHVTHHYEFIGDKLIIGKFCAIAKGIEFVMNGANHRMKSITTYPFNIMGGGWEKAMPTLEDLPLKGDTVVDNDVWIGQNVTVMPGVHIGDGSIIAANSLVTKDVPPYHIAGGNPCKIIKKRFDDELIDYLLNLKWWDWSEEKIFKNLEVLCSPDLDKIKSIK
;
A
#
# COMPACT_ATOMS: atom_id res chain seq x y z
N MET A 1 31.96 4.63 -8.28
CA MET A 1 30.64 4.32 -8.86
C MET A 1 29.80 5.56 -8.77
N ASN A 2 29.15 5.98 -9.84
CA ASN A 2 28.25 7.14 -9.78
C ASN A 2 27.05 6.77 -8.91
N LYS A 3 26.67 7.64 -7.97
CA LYS A 3 25.54 7.43 -7.05
C LYS A 3 24.37 8.28 -7.54
N PHE A 4 23.29 7.65 -8.00
CA PHE A 4 22.13 8.31 -8.60
C PHE A 4 20.91 8.36 -7.66
N GLY A 5 21.15 8.58 -6.37
CA GLY A 5 20.10 8.61 -5.35
C GLY A 5 20.49 7.93 -4.02
N PRO A 6 19.55 7.79 -3.08
CA PRO A 6 19.74 7.00 -1.86
C PRO A 6 19.90 5.51 -2.19
N ASN A 7 20.57 4.74 -1.32
CA ASN A 7 20.66 3.29 -1.47
C ASN A 7 19.29 2.64 -1.22
N PRO A 8 18.67 1.94 -2.19
CA PRO A 8 17.36 1.31 -2.01
C PRO A 8 17.35 0.20 -0.95
N ASN A 9 18.52 -0.34 -0.59
CA ASN A 9 18.66 -1.37 0.45
C ASN A 9 18.98 -0.80 1.85
N SER A 10 19.00 0.54 2.01
CA SER A 10 19.12 1.14 3.34
C SER A 10 17.80 1.08 4.08
N ILE A 11 17.80 0.77 5.38
CA ILE A 11 16.62 0.92 6.24
C ILE A 11 16.25 2.41 6.36
N TYR A 12 17.24 3.25 6.64
CA TYR A 12 17.06 4.70 6.77
C TYR A 12 17.78 5.40 5.61
N PRO A 13 17.05 5.92 4.60
CA PRO A 13 17.68 6.46 3.39
C PRO A 13 18.36 7.81 3.60
N ASN A 14 17.96 8.56 4.62
CA ASN A 14 18.53 9.85 4.98
C ASN A 14 18.74 9.92 6.50
N GLU A 15 20.00 9.87 6.94
CA GLU A 15 20.36 9.88 8.37
C GLU A 15 19.90 11.14 9.12
N ASN A 16 19.63 12.23 8.40
CA ASN A 16 19.12 13.48 8.96
C ASN A 16 17.60 13.44 9.19
N ILE A 17 16.88 12.47 8.63
CA ILE A 17 15.42 12.32 8.76
C ILE A 17 15.13 10.93 9.33
N LYS A 18 15.22 10.83 10.66
CA LYS A 18 15.12 9.54 11.36
C LYS A 18 13.73 8.91 11.37
N SER A 19 12.70 9.65 10.95
CA SER A 19 11.33 9.14 10.91
C SER A 19 11.04 8.30 9.65
N ILE A 20 11.86 8.39 8.61
CA ILE A 20 11.62 7.73 7.32
C ILE A 20 12.35 6.38 7.28
N CYS A 21 11.60 5.30 7.03
CA CYS A 21 12.13 3.96 6.81
C CYS A 21 11.70 3.41 5.44
N TYR A 22 12.63 2.82 4.68
CA TYR A 22 12.26 2.01 3.52
C TYR A 22 11.72 0.66 3.98
N ILE A 23 10.43 0.46 3.70
CA ILE A 23 9.65 -0.64 4.27
C ILE A 23 10.20 -1.99 3.82
N LYS A 24 10.56 -2.14 2.53
CA LYS A 24 11.13 -3.37 1.97
C LYS A 24 12.23 -3.99 2.84
N ASN A 25 13.06 -3.15 3.45
CA ASN A 25 14.27 -3.56 4.16
C ASN A 25 14.00 -3.97 5.62
N VAL A 26 12.76 -3.86 6.10
CA VAL A 26 12.35 -4.26 7.46
C VAL A 26 11.27 -5.34 7.50
N ILE A 27 10.66 -5.67 6.35
CA ILE A 27 9.71 -6.78 6.21
C ILE A 27 10.40 -8.13 6.43
N LYS A 28 9.74 -9.00 7.20
CA LYS A 28 10.13 -10.38 7.47
C LYS A 28 9.08 -11.38 7.01
N ASN A 29 7.81 -10.98 6.94
CA ASN A 29 6.72 -11.83 6.49
C ASN A 29 6.76 -12.00 4.97
N PRO A 30 6.88 -13.24 4.44
CA PRO A 30 6.97 -13.50 3.00
C PRO A 30 5.69 -13.17 2.21
N ASN A 31 4.54 -13.02 2.89
CA ASN A 31 3.28 -12.62 2.28
C ASN A 31 3.12 -11.09 2.19
N ILE A 32 4.12 -10.33 2.65
CA ILE A 32 4.19 -8.88 2.46
C ILE A 32 5.30 -8.60 1.43
N GLN A 33 4.94 -7.93 0.35
CA GLN A 33 5.85 -7.61 -0.75
C GLN A 33 5.85 -6.11 -0.95
N VAL A 34 7.03 -5.50 -0.94
CA VAL A 34 7.17 -4.04 -1.07
C VAL A 34 8.24 -3.69 -2.09
N GLY A 35 7.91 -2.77 -3.00
CA GLY A 35 8.84 -2.25 -3.99
C GLY A 35 9.90 -1.32 -3.38
N ASP A 36 10.98 -1.11 -4.14
CA ASP A 36 12.05 -0.19 -3.78
C ASP A 36 11.54 1.24 -3.57
N TYR A 37 12.24 2.00 -2.72
CA TYR A 37 12.00 3.42 -2.43
C TYR A 37 10.66 3.74 -1.73
N THR A 38 9.76 2.78 -1.58
CA THR A 38 8.54 2.93 -0.79
C THR A 38 8.89 3.08 0.69
N TYR A 39 8.39 4.16 1.30
CA TYR A 39 8.73 4.50 2.66
C TYR A 39 7.52 4.62 3.59
N TYR A 40 7.76 4.37 4.86
CA TYR A 40 6.87 4.68 5.97
C TYR A 40 7.51 5.78 6.82
N ASP A 41 6.72 6.80 7.19
CA ASP A 41 7.15 7.93 8.02
C ASP A 41 6.50 7.87 9.40
N ASP A 42 7.24 7.37 10.39
CA ASP A 42 6.89 7.40 11.80
C ASP A 42 8.12 7.55 12.70
N ILE A 43 8.23 8.71 13.35
CA ILE A 43 9.31 9.01 14.30
C ILE A 43 9.37 8.04 15.50
N ASN A 44 8.27 7.33 15.81
CA ASN A 44 8.18 6.43 16.95
C ASN A 44 8.51 4.96 16.63
N GLY A 45 8.77 4.62 15.36
CA GLY A 45 9.09 3.24 15.00
C GLY A 45 8.73 2.89 13.55
N ALA A 46 9.25 3.64 12.57
CA ALA A 46 8.98 3.36 11.17
C ALA A 46 9.46 1.97 10.72
N GLU A 47 10.45 1.38 11.41
CA GLU A 47 10.89 0.00 11.18
C GLU A 47 9.86 -1.06 11.58
N LYS A 48 8.82 -0.68 12.33
CA LYS A 48 7.76 -1.57 12.83
C LYS A 48 6.53 -1.59 11.94
N PHE A 49 6.70 -1.32 10.65
CA PHE A 49 5.59 -1.29 9.69
C PHE A 49 4.70 -2.56 9.74
N GLU A 50 5.27 -3.74 9.98
CA GLU A 50 4.47 -4.99 10.09
C GLU A 50 3.46 -4.98 11.24
N GLU A 51 3.65 -4.17 12.29
CA GLU A 51 2.65 -4.00 13.36
C GLU A 51 1.36 -3.34 12.86
N HIS A 52 1.41 -2.68 11.69
CA HIS A 52 0.28 -2.05 11.01
C HIS A 52 -0.39 -2.97 9.97
N VAL A 53 0.01 -4.24 9.89
CA VAL A 53 -0.59 -5.24 9.01
C VAL A 53 -1.27 -6.29 9.88
N THR A 54 -2.54 -6.04 10.21
CA THR A 54 -3.25 -6.84 11.20
C THR A 54 -4.10 -7.95 10.58
N HIS A 55 -4.35 -8.99 11.38
CA HIS A 55 -5.15 -10.14 10.98
C HIS A 55 -4.60 -10.89 9.75
N HIS A 56 -3.29 -10.81 9.54
CA HIS A 56 -2.59 -11.46 8.43
C HIS A 56 -2.07 -12.83 8.89
N TYR A 57 -2.82 -13.88 8.58
CA TYR A 57 -2.48 -15.23 9.03
C TYR A 57 -1.97 -16.08 7.88
N GLU A 58 -0.85 -16.77 8.09
CA GLU A 58 -0.18 -17.60 7.08
C GLU A 58 -1.12 -18.62 6.43
N PHE A 59 -2.01 -19.23 7.21
CA PHE A 59 -2.95 -20.26 6.73
C PHE A 59 -4.03 -19.72 5.78
N ILE A 60 -4.27 -18.41 5.74
CA ILE A 60 -5.19 -17.79 4.76
C ILE A 60 -4.47 -17.60 3.43
N GLY A 61 -3.18 -17.25 3.47
CA GLY A 61 -2.33 -17.11 2.29
C GLY A 61 -2.59 -15.87 1.44
N ASP A 62 -3.41 -14.93 1.91
CA ASP A 62 -3.57 -13.62 1.28
C ASP A 62 -2.28 -12.80 1.39
N LYS A 63 -2.08 -11.84 0.48
CA LYS A 63 -0.88 -11.00 0.41
C LYS A 63 -1.21 -9.54 0.58
N LEU A 64 -0.24 -8.82 1.13
CA LEU A 64 -0.15 -7.37 1.01
C LEU A 64 0.96 -7.05 0.00
N ILE A 65 0.61 -6.41 -1.09
CA ILE A 65 1.54 -6.06 -2.17
C ILE A 65 1.56 -4.54 -2.27
N ILE A 66 2.74 -3.93 -2.14
CA ILE A 66 2.93 -2.49 -2.24
C ILE A 66 3.99 -2.22 -3.30
N GLY A 67 3.69 -1.36 -4.27
CA GLY A 67 4.60 -1.00 -5.35
C GLY A 67 5.80 -0.17 -4.89
N LYS A 68 6.48 0.42 -5.86
CA LYS A 68 7.66 1.27 -5.66
C LYS A 68 7.25 2.73 -5.42
N PHE A 69 8.14 3.50 -4.82
CA PHE A 69 8.01 4.96 -4.64
C PHE A 69 6.71 5.42 -3.95
N CYS A 70 6.10 4.58 -3.12
CA CYS A 70 4.94 4.99 -2.33
C CYS A 70 5.35 5.79 -1.09
N ALA A 71 4.52 6.76 -0.73
CA ALA A 71 4.66 7.58 0.47
C ALA A 71 3.57 7.21 1.47
N ILE A 72 3.93 6.53 2.55
CA ILE A 72 2.99 6.08 3.57
C ILE A 72 3.22 6.87 4.86
N ALA A 73 2.23 7.64 5.27
CA ALA A 73 2.30 8.42 6.50
C ALA A 73 1.92 7.57 7.73
N LYS A 74 2.39 8.03 8.90
CA LYS A 74 2.11 7.47 10.22
C LYS A 74 0.67 7.00 10.43
N GLY A 75 0.53 5.88 11.14
CA GLY A 75 -0.78 5.39 11.61
C GLY A 75 -1.60 4.71 10.52
N ILE A 76 -0.98 4.35 9.39
CA ILE A 76 -1.57 3.44 8.42
C ILE A 76 -2.00 2.14 9.11
N GLU A 77 -3.06 1.53 8.62
CA GLU A 77 -3.53 0.22 9.07
C GLU A 77 -4.00 -0.57 7.85
N PHE A 78 -3.41 -1.74 7.60
CA PHE A 78 -3.87 -2.70 6.61
C PHE A 78 -4.57 -3.85 7.35
N VAL A 79 -5.90 -3.89 7.25
CA VAL A 79 -6.69 -4.99 7.79
C VAL A 79 -6.71 -6.11 6.74
N MET A 80 -6.16 -7.27 7.09
CA MET A 80 -6.11 -8.43 6.20
C MET A 80 -7.28 -9.40 6.44
N ASN A 81 -7.38 -10.46 5.65
CA ASN A 81 -8.60 -11.27 5.57
C ASN A 81 -8.95 -12.02 6.86
N GLY A 82 -8.01 -12.23 7.78
CA GLY A 82 -8.26 -12.88 9.06
C GLY A 82 -9.23 -12.14 9.98
N ALA A 83 -9.54 -10.87 9.69
CA ALA A 83 -10.53 -10.09 10.42
C ALA A 83 -11.98 -10.51 10.10
N ASN A 84 -12.19 -11.24 9.00
CA ASN A 84 -13.52 -11.58 8.50
C ASN A 84 -14.06 -12.87 9.12
N HIS A 85 -15.18 -12.76 9.82
CA HIS A 85 -15.87 -13.91 10.42
C HIS A 85 -16.75 -14.64 9.39
N ARG A 86 -17.05 -15.92 9.64
CA ARG A 86 -18.10 -16.66 8.92
C ARG A 86 -19.43 -15.91 9.03
N MET A 87 -20.05 -15.60 7.89
CA MET A 87 -21.33 -14.86 7.83
C MET A 87 -22.48 -15.69 7.26
N LYS A 88 -22.19 -16.84 6.64
CA LYS A 88 -23.20 -17.78 6.12
C LYS A 88 -23.62 -18.78 7.20
N SER A 89 -23.91 -18.27 8.39
CA SER A 89 -24.42 -19.02 9.54
C SER A 89 -25.29 -18.11 10.40
N ILE A 90 -26.12 -18.70 11.27
CA ILE A 90 -27.00 -17.94 12.18
C ILE A 90 -26.21 -17.02 13.13
N THR A 91 -24.94 -17.33 13.38
CA THR A 91 -24.04 -16.60 14.27
C THR A 91 -22.73 -16.28 13.58
N THR A 92 -22.10 -15.16 13.94
CA THR A 92 -20.73 -14.79 13.57
C THR A 92 -19.73 -15.11 14.69
N TYR A 93 -20.18 -15.60 15.84
CA TYR A 93 -19.31 -15.91 16.98
C TYR A 93 -18.34 -17.06 16.64
N PRO A 94 -17.03 -16.88 16.83
CA PRO A 94 -16.03 -17.89 16.46
C PRO A 94 -15.90 -18.94 17.57
N PHE A 95 -16.91 -19.81 17.72
CA PHE A 95 -16.91 -20.87 18.73
C PHE A 95 -15.61 -21.71 18.70
N ASN A 96 -15.09 -21.96 17.50
CA ASN A 96 -13.95 -22.83 17.25
C ASN A 96 -12.64 -22.39 17.94
N ILE A 97 -12.49 -21.11 18.30
CA ILE A 97 -11.26 -20.61 18.94
C ILE A 97 -11.37 -20.49 20.48
N MET A 98 -12.53 -20.81 21.07
CA MET A 98 -12.76 -20.66 22.52
C MET A 98 -12.36 -21.90 23.34
N GLY A 99 -12.03 -23.00 22.68
CA GLY A 99 -11.63 -24.26 23.33
C GLY A 99 -12.80 -25.13 23.79
N GLY A 100 -12.49 -26.21 24.52
CA GLY A 100 -13.49 -26.99 25.28
C GLY A 100 -14.40 -27.90 24.45
N GLY A 101 -13.94 -28.38 23.29
CA GLY A 101 -14.72 -29.21 22.37
C GLY A 101 -15.50 -28.41 21.33
N TRP A 102 -15.43 -27.08 21.36
CA TRP A 102 -16.07 -26.20 20.36
C TRP A 102 -15.27 -26.10 19.05
N GLU A 103 -14.04 -26.59 19.03
CA GLU A 103 -13.19 -26.76 17.84
C GLU A 103 -13.88 -27.63 16.78
N LYS A 104 -14.86 -28.47 17.17
CA LYS A 104 -15.73 -29.22 16.25
C LYS A 104 -16.47 -28.36 15.22
N ALA A 105 -16.60 -27.06 15.48
CA ALA A 105 -17.27 -26.09 14.61
C ALA A 105 -16.28 -25.23 13.79
N MET A 106 -15.04 -25.68 13.64
CA MET A 106 -14.01 -25.02 12.84
C MET A 106 -14.49 -24.78 11.40
N PRO A 107 -14.45 -23.53 10.90
CA PRO A 107 -14.80 -23.24 9.51
C PRO A 107 -13.70 -23.75 8.58
N THR A 108 -14.10 -24.15 7.38
CA THR A 108 -13.17 -24.25 6.24
C THR A 108 -12.86 -22.85 5.70
N LEU A 109 -11.83 -22.71 4.86
CA LEU A 109 -11.55 -21.42 4.20
C LEU A 109 -12.71 -20.96 3.31
N GLU A 110 -13.46 -21.89 2.70
CA GLU A 110 -14.62 -21.59 1.86
C GLU A 110 -15.80 -21.00 2.64
N ASP A 111 -15.86 -21.25 3.95
CA ASP A 111 -16.89 -20.69 4.84
C ASP A 111 -16.61 -19.22 5.20
N LEU A 112 -15.38 -18.74 4.98
CA LEU A 112 -14.95 -17.39 5.33
C LEU A 112 -15.12 -16.43 4.13
N PRO A 113 -15.59 -15.19 4.35
CA PRO A 113 -15.77 -14.22 3.27
C PRO A 113 -14.44 -13.52 2.91
N LEU A 114 -13.48 -14.31 2.43
CA LEU A 114 -12.17 -13.83 1.96
C LEU A 114 -12.35 -12.92 0.73
N LYS A 115 -11.55 -11.85 0.66
CA LYS A 115 -11.58 -10.78 -0.33
C LYS A 115 -10.37 -10.79 -1.27
N GLY A 116 -9.41 -11.68 -1.04
CA GLY A 116 -8.16 -11.75 -1.80
C GLY A 116 -7.09 -10.79 -1.29
N ASP A 117 -6.08 -10.59 -2.11
CA ASP A 117 -4.89 -9.78 -1.77
C ASP A 117 -5.24 -8.29 -1.71
N THR A 118 -4.58 -7.59 -0.79
CA THR A 118 -4.61 -6.12 -0.75
C THR A 118 -3.42 -5.60 -1.57
N VAL A 119 -3.69 -4.75 -2.56
CA VAL A 119 -2.70 -4.26 -3.51
C VAL A 119 -2.65 -2.74 -3.49
N VAL A 120 -1.46 -2.19 -3.34
CA VAL A 120 -1.14 -0.78 -3.54
C VAL A 120 -0.11 -0.75 -4.65
N ASP A 121 -0.39 -0.07 -5.76
CA ASP A 121 0.55 -0.01 -6.88
C ASP A 121 1.67 1.01 -6.59
N ASN A 122 2.21 1.69 -7.60
CA ASN A 122 3.39 2.53 -7.49
C ASN A 122 3.01 4.01 -7.35
N ASP A 123 3.91 4.84 -6.82
CA ASP A 123 3.71 6.30 -6.70
C ASP A 123 2.44 6.70 -5.91
N VAL A 124 1.96 5.81 -5.02
CA VAL A 124 0.77 6.07 -4.21
C VAL A 124 1.15 6.89 -2.99
N TRP A 125 0.38 7.95 -2.73
CA TRP A 125 0.50 8.74 -1.51
C TRP A 125 -0.66 8.42 -0.55
N ILE A 126 -0.33 7.85 0.60
CA ILE A 126 -1.27 7.50 1.65
C ILE A 126 -1.10 8.46 2.83
N GLY A 127 -2.16 9.24 3.12
CA GLY A 127 -2.20 10.18 4.22
C GLY A 127 -2.22 9.52 5.60
N GLN A 128 -2.03 10.33 6.63
CA GLN A 128 -1.94 9.88 8.02
C GLN A 128 -3.23 9.19 8.49
N ASN A 129 -3.10 8.14 9.31
CA ASN A 129 -4.22 7.41 9.92
C ASN A 129 -5.23 6.83 8.92
N VAL A 130 -4.78 6.40 7.74
CA VAL A 130 -5.64 5.69 6.78
C VAL A 130 -5.79 4.23 7.21
N THR A 131 -6.99 3.68 7.05
CA THR A 131 -7.24 2.23 7.18
C THR A 131 -7.65 1.66 5.84
N VAL A 132 -6.97 0.60 5.40
CA VAL A 132 -7.24 -0.13 4.16
C VAL A 132 -7.87 -1.47 4.51
N MET A 133 -9.07 -1.74 3.99
CA MET A 133 -9.81 -2.98 4.23
C MET A 133 -9.32 -4.13 3.32
N PRO A 134 -9.63 -5.40 3.66
CA PRO A 134 -9.13 -6.56 2.91
C PRO A 134 -9.55 -6.54 1.43
N GLY A 135 -8.63 -6.93 0.56
CA GLY A 135 -8.90 -7.16 -0.87
C GLY A 135 -9.05 -5.89 -1.71
N VAL A 136 -8.66 -4.73 -1.18
CA VAL A 136 -8.71 -3.45 -1.89
C VAL A 136 -7.50 -3.31 -2.80
N HIS A 137 -7.73 -2.78 -4.00
CA HIS A 137 -6.69 -2.33 -4.93
C HIS A 137 -6.62 -0.80 -5.01
N ILE A 138 -5.46 -0.20 -4.70
CA ILE A 138 -5.18 1.24 -4.85
C ILE A 138 -4.21 1.43 -6.02
N GLY A 139 -4.72 2.01 -7.11
CA GLY A 139 -4.00 2.13 -8.38
C GLY A 139 -2.86 3.14 -8.40
N ASP A 140 -1.97 3.01 -9.38
CA ASP A 140 -0.77 3.84 -9.55
C ASP A 140 -1.04 5.34 -9.40
N GLY A 141 -0.17 6.08 -8.70
CA GLY A 141 -0.27 7.53 -8.59
C GLY A 141 -1.49 8.05 -7.80
N SER A 142 -2.23 7.17 -7.12
CA SER A 142 -3.40 7.59 -6.32
C SER A 142 -3.00 8.35 -5.06
N ILE A 143 -3.91 9.20 -4.57
CA ILE A 143 -3.76 9.94 -3.32
C ILE A 143 -4.91 9.59 -2.40
N ILE A 144 -4.61 9.09 -1.21
CA ILE A 144 -5.59 8.80 -0.16
C ILE A 144 -5.48 9.84 0.94
N ALA A 145 -6.55 10.60 1.16
CA ALA A 145 -6.57 11.63 2.19
C ALA A 145 -6.44 11.04 3.60
N ALA A 146 -5.87 11.80 4.53
CA ALA A 146 -5.73 11.39 5.91
C ALA A 146 -7.07 11.00 6.57
N ASN A 147 -7.03 10.07 7.53
CA ASN A 147 -8.17 9.53 8.27
C ASN A 147 -9.24 8.85 7.39
N SER A 148 -8.86 8.33 6.23
CA SER A 148 -9.79 7.64 5.32
C SER A 148 -9.93 6.16 5.63
N LEU A 149 -11.14 5.61 5.45
CA LEU A 149 -11.42 4.17 5.51
C LEU A 149 -11.64 3.63 4.09
N VAL A 150 -10.61 3.06 3.49
CA VAL A 150 -10.63 2.54 2.13
C VAL A 150 -11.33 1.18 2.12
N THR A 151 -12.56 1.17 1.62
CA THR A 151 -13.45 -0.02 1.60
C THR A 151 -13.69 -0.58 0.21
N LYS A 152 -13.16 0.08 -0.83
CA LYS A 152 -13.30 -0.25 -2.25
C LYS A 152 -12.06 0.22 -3.00
N ASP A 153 -11.85 -0.34 -4.18
CA ASP A 153 -10.74 0.01 -5.05
C ASP A 153 -10.72 1.51 -5.41
N VAL A 154 -9.50 2.03 -5.57
CA VAL A 154 -9.23 3.40 -5.97
C VAL A 154 -8.52 3.36 -7.33
N PRO A 155 -9.11 3.92 -8.40
CA PRO A 155 -8.48 3.88 -9.72
C PRO A 155 -7.20 4.72 -9.76
N PRO A 156 -6.25 4.40 -10.66
CA PRO A 156 -5.00 5.15 -10.79
C PRO A 156 -5.20 6.66 -10.92
N TYR A 157 -4.27 7.43 -10.37
CA TYR A 157 -4.23 8.89 -10.43
C TYR A 157 -5.51 9.57 -9.94
N HIS A 158 -6.27 8.94 -9.05
CA HIS A 158 -7.40 9.57 -8.36
C HIS A 158 -7.02 10.04 -6.97
N ILE A 159 -7.69 11.10 -6.53
CA ILE A 159 -7.70 11.55 -5.14
C ILE A 159 -8.98 11.01 -4.51
N ALA A 160 -8.83 10.27 -3.42
CA ALA A 160 -9.92 9.68 -2.67
C ALA A 160 -9.81 10.01 -1.17
N GLY A 161 -10.93 10.03 -0.46
CA GLY A 161 -10.90 10.20 0.98
C GLY A 161 -12.25 10.05 1.68
N GLY A 162 -12.21 10.01 3.01
CA GLY A 162 -13.37 9.93 3.89
C GLY A 162 -13.62 8.56 4.50
N ASN A 163 -14.70 8.45 5.28
CA ASN A 163 -15.17 7.20 5.87
C ASN A 163 -16.70 7.06 5.65
N PRO A 164 -17.16 6.19 4.73
CA PRO A 164 -16.32 5.39 3.82
C PRO A 164 -15.57 6.27 2.82
N CYS A 165 -14.38 5.83 2.40
CA CYS A 165 -13.57 6.50 1.40
C CYS A 165 -14.32 6.57 0.06
N LYS A 166 -14.31 7.75 -0.57
CA LYS A 166 -14.93 8.00 -1.87
C LYS A 166 -13.95 8.72 -2.79
N ILE A 167 -14.09 8.49 -4.08
CA ILE A 167 -13.38 9.28 -5.10
C ILE A 167 -13.83 10.74 -5.00
N ILE A 168 -12.86 11.65 -4.89
CA ILE A 168 -13.06 13.10 -4.83
C ILE A 168 -12.90 13.67 -6.24
N LYS A 169 -11.77 13.39 -6.89
CA LYS A 169 -11.48 13.83 -8.27
C LYS A 169 -10.32 13.06 -8.89
N LYS A 170 -10.15 13.16 -10.21
CA LYS A 170 -8.91 12.81 -10.89
C LYS A 170 -7.82 13.84 -10.58
N ARG A 171 -6.56 13.42 -10.56
CA ARG A 171 -5.39 14.31 -10.51
C ARG A 171 -5.22 15.04 -11.84
N PHE A 172 -5.40 14.33 -12.95
CA PHE A 172 -5.14 14.78 -14.32
C PHE A 172 -6.29 14.40 -15.28
N ASP A 173 -6.20 14.83 -16.54
CA ASP A 173 -7.09 14.33 -17.60
C ASP A 173 -6.74 12.88 -18.00
N ASP A 174 -7.65 12.25 -18.74
CA ASP A 174 -7.53 10.83 -19.12
C ASP A 174 -6.34 10.58 -20.05
N GLU A 175 -6.01 11.52 -20.95
CA GLU A 175 -4.87 11.38 -21.87
C GLU A 175 -3.55 11.30 -21.09
N LEU A 176 -3.35 12.20 -20.11
CA LEU A 176 -2.15 12.20 -19.30
C LEU A 176 -2.09 10.98 -18.37
N ILE A 177 -3.22 10.55 -17.81
CA ILE A 177 -3.28 9.32 -17.00
C ILE A 177 -2.84 8.11 -17.83
N ASP A 178 -3.43 7.92 -19.02
CA ASP A 178 -3.09 6.82 -19.91
C ASP A 178 -1.62 6.87 -20.35
N TYR A 179 -1.10 8.06 -20.64
CA TYR A 179 0.31 8.24 -20.96
C TYR A 179 1.22 7.80 -19.80
N LEU A 180 0.94 8.23 -18.57
CA LEU A 180 1.76 7.89 -17.40
C LEU A 180 1.70 6.39 -17.07
N LEU A 181 0.52 5.76 -17.20
CA LEU A 181 0.35 4.32 -17.01
C LEU A 181 1.11 3.47 -18.04
N ASN A 182 1.32 4.01 -19.24
CA ASN A 182 2.21 3.40 -20.24
C ASN A 182 3.68 3.71 -19.98
N LEU A 183 3.99 4.91 -19.48
CA LEU A 183 5.36 5.38 -19.23
C LEU A 183 6.06 4.60 -18.11
N LYS A 184 5.31 4.25 -17.05
CA LYS A 184 5.77 3.49 -15.87
C LYS A 184 7.15 3.94 -15.38
N TRP A 185 7.26 5.22 -15.06
CA TRP A 185 8.55 5.83 -14.71
C TRP A 185 9.23 5.15 -13.51
N TRP A 186 8.46 4.55 -12.61
CA TRP A 186 8.94 3.75 -11.47
C TRP A 186 9.71 2.48 -11.86
N ASP A 187 9.63 2.05 -13.12
CA ASP A 187 10.41 0.93 -13.66
C ASP A 187 11.69 1.36 -14.38
N TRP A 188 11.97 2.67 -14.44
CA TRP A 188 13.21 3.17 -15.01
C TRP A 188 14.43 2.83 -14.13
N SER A 189 15.62 2.83 -14.75
CA SER A 189 16.87 2.75 -14.00
C SER A 189 17.06 3.98 -13.11
N GLU A 190 17.78 3.82 -12.00
CA GLU A 190 18.10 4.91 -11.07
C GLU A 190 18.76 6.11 -11.78
N GLU A 191 19.64 5.84 -12.75
CA GLU A 191 20.26 6.88 -13.58
C GLU A 191 19.25 7.64 -14.43
N LYS A 192 18.27 6.95 -15.05
CA LYS A 192 17.24 7.60 -15.87
C LYS A 192 16.30 8.43 -14.98
N ILE A 193 15.94 7.93 -13.80
CA ILE A 193 15.17 8.72 -12.82
C ILE A 193 15.96 9.98 -12.43
N PHE A 194 17.21 9.83 -12.00
CA PHE A 194 18.06 10.95 -11.57
C PHE A 194 18.19 12.04 -12.64
N LYS A 195 18.43 11.67 -13.90
CA LYS A 195 18.53 12.62 -15.02
C LYS A 195 17.23 13.37 -15.32
N ASN A 196 16.08 12.83 -14.89
CA ASN A 196 14.76 13.38 -15.21
C ASN A 196 13.99 13.87 -13.96
N LEU A 197 14.63 13.98 -12.79
CA LEU A 197 13.97 14.43 -11.55
C LEU A 197 13.26 15.77 -11.70
N GLU A 198 13.91 16.74 -12.35
CA GLU A 198 13.32 18.08 -12.56
C GLU A 198 12.05 18.04 -13.43
N VAL A 199 11.97 17.08 -14.36
CA VAL A 199 10.79 16.87 -15.20
C VAL A 199 9.69 16.14 -14.41
N LEU A 200 10.05 15.07 -13.68
CA LEU A 200 9.11 14.32 -12.84
C LEU A 200 8.46 15.20 -11.76
N CYS A 201 9.21 16.17 -11.22
CA CYS A 201 8.73 17.09 -10.20
C CYS A 201 8.25 18.44 -10.77
N SER A 202 8.14 18.59 -12.09
CA SER A 202 7.75 19.86 -12.71
C SER A 202 6.25 20.14 -12.55
N PRO A 203 5.83 21.38 -12.26
CA PRO A 203 4.42 21.75 -12.34
C PRO A 203 3.91 21.86 -13.79
N ASP A 204 4.82 21.94 -14.76
CA ASP A 204 4.52 21.90 -16.19
C ASP A 204 4.42 20.44 -16.65
N LEU A 205 3.19 19.93 -16.67
CA LEU A 205 2.88 18.52 -16.93
C LEU A 205 3.22 18.08 -18.36
N ASP A 206 3.36 19.00 -19.32
CA ASP A 206 3.69 18.63 -20.70
C ASP A 206 5.16 18.23 -20.86
N LYS A 207 6.04 18.63 -19.94
CA LYS A 207 7.46 18.27 -20.02
C LYS A 207 7.68 16.77 -19.94
N ILE A 208 6.84 16.02 -19.24
CA ILE A 208 6.97 14.55 -19.14
C ILE A 208 6.79 13.85 -20.50
N LYS A 209 6.04 14.48 -21.42
CA LYS A 209 5.81 13.98 -22.79
C LYS A 209 7.06 14.13 -23.67
N SER A 210 8.08 14.86 -23.21
CA SER A 210 9.34 15.08 -23.95
C SER A 210 10.45 14.07 -23.61
N ILE A 211 10.26 13.25 -22.55
CA ILE A 211 11.24 12.24 -22.15
C ILE A 211 11.18 11.07 -23.13
N LYS A 212 12.34 10.69 -23.68
CA LYS A 212 12.51 9.51 -24.55
C LYS A 212 12.81 8.26 -23.73
#